data_AF-A0A9E4F194-F1
#
_entry.id   AF-A0A9E4F194-F1
#
_cell.length_a   1.000
_cell.length_b   1.000
_cell.length_c   1.000
_cell.angle_alpha   90.00
_cell.angle_beta   90.00
_cell.angle_gamma   90.00
#
_symmetry.space_group_name_H-M   'P 1'
#
loop_
_entity.id
_entity.type
_entity.pdbx_description
1 polymer ?
#
loop_
_entity_poly.entity_id
_entity_poly.type
_entity_poly.pdbx_seq_one_letter_code
_entity_poly.pdbx_strand_id
1 'polypeptide(L)'
;HDAILFGSAGLDPRIPADVNCRDLLRALRFELDLYVNLRPAPLLHPDFSPLKRDAQIDLVVVRENTEGLNVRVGGNFKKGTPDEVAIQEDVNTYKGVSRICRYAFEYARKHGYPKVTMADKHGSIIHAHGLWQRVFWAVSEEFTDVEGEHYFIDTLCQDLLFKPEDFGVI
;
A
#
# COMPACT_ATOMS: atom_id res chain seq x y z
N HIS A 1 -25.14 8.05 -6.06
CA HIS A 1 -24.48 8.98 -5.12
C HIS A 1 -23.14 9.39 -5.69
N ASP A 2 -22.67 10.60 -5.41
CA ASP A 2 -21.40 11.12 -5.96
C ASP A 2 -20.17 10.70 -5.13
N ALA A 3 -20.37 10.42 -3.83
CA ALA A 3 -19.34 9.93 -2.92
C ALA A 3 -19.95 9.08 -1.80
N ILE A 4 -19.09 8.33 -1.11
CA ILE A 4 -19.45 7.53 0.07
C ILE A 4 -18.62 8.05 1.27
N LEU A 5 -19.29 8.54 2.30
CA LEU A 5 -18.68 8.78 3.60
C LEU A 5 -18.81 7.52 4.45
N PHE A 6 -17.68 6.85 4.67
CA PHE A 6 -17.63 5.59 5.39
C PHE A 6 -16.90 5.77 6.72
N GLY A 7 -17.49 5.27 7.82
CA GLY A 7 -16.87 5.26 9.13
C GLY A 7 -15.88 4.10 9.28
N SER A 8 -16.23 3.10 10.08
CA SER A 8 -15.44 1.89 10.23
C SER A 8 -16.35 0.66 10.22
N ALA A 9 -15.79 -0.47 9.78
CA ALA A 9 -16.38 -1.78 9.95
C ALA A 9 -15.30 -2.72 10.49
N GLY A 10 -15.60 -3.40 11.59
CA GLY A 10 -14.64 -4.19 12.33
C GLY A 10 -15.34 -5.29 13.11
N LEU A 11 -14.57 -6.01 13.93
CA LEU A 11 -15.11 -7.04 14.78
C LEU A 11 -15.95 -6.38 15.89
N ASP A 12 -17.25 -6.64 15.87
CA ASP A 12 -18.19 -6.26 16.92
C ASP A 12 -18.71 -7.54 17.59
N PRO A 13 -18.57 -7.70 18.93
CA PRO A 13 -19.06 -8.88 19.63
C PRO A 13 -20.55 -9.18 19.46
N ARG A 14 -21.34 -8.19 19.02
CA ARG A 14 -22.79 -8.30 18.78
C ARG A 14 -23.13 -8.86 17.40
N ILE A 15 -22.18 -8.89 16.48
CA ILE A 15 -22.38 -9.38 15.12
C ILE A 15 -22.05 -10.88 15.08
N PRO A 16 -22.90 -11.72 14.47
CA PRO A 16 -22.61 -13.14 14.29
C PRO A 16 -21.23 -13.38 13.67
N ALA A 17 -20.49 -14.37 14.20
CA ALA A 17 -19.09 -14.61 13.83
C ALA A 17 -18.88 -15.01 12.36
N ASP A 18 -19.95 -15.45 11.68
CA ASP A 18 -20.00 -15.77 10.25
C ASP A 18 -20.15 -14.52 9.36
N VAL A 19 -20.55 -13.38 9.91
CA VAL A 19 -20.61 -12.11 9.17
C VAL A 19 -19.24 -11.44 9.15
N ASN A 20 -18.57 -11.55 8.01
CA ASN A 20 -17.25 -10.98 7.84
C ASN A 20 -17.32 -9.53 7.36
N CYS A 21 -17.19 -8.57 8.28
CA CYS A 21 -17.09 -7.14 7.95
C CYS A 21 -15.98 -6.81 6.94
N ARG A 22 -14.97 -7.69 6.79
CA ARG A 22 -13.91 -7.52 5.78
C ARG A 22 -14.43 -7.76 4.36
N ASP A 23 -15.50 -8.51 4.18
CA ASP A 23 -16.10 -8.76 2.87
C ASP A 23 -16.87 -7.53 2.36
N LEU A 24 -17.46 -6.73 3.26
CA LEU A 24 -18.02 -5.42 2.92
C LEU A 24 -16.93 -4.48 2.39
N LEU A 25 -15.85 -4.32 3.15
CA LEU A 25 -14.73 -3.46 2.75
C LEU A 25 -14.10 -3.93 1.44
N ARG A 26 -13.99 -5.25 1.25
CA ARG A 26 -13.51 -5.84 0.00
C ARG A 26 -14.46 -5.52 -1.15
N ALA A 27 -15.76 -5.77 -0.99
CA ALA A 27 -16.76 -5.50 -2.01
C ALA A 27 -16.73 -4.02 -2.42
N LEU A 28 -16.73 -3.09 -1.47
CA LEU A 28 -16.63 -1.66 -1.77
C LEU A 28 -15.38 -1.32 -2.59
N ARG A 29 -14.23 -1.90 -2.24
CA ARG A 29 -12.97 -1.59 -2.93
C ARG A 29 -12.89 -2.19 -4.33
N PHE A 30 -13.35 -3.43 -4.49
CA PHE A 30 -13.25 -4.17 -5.74
C PHE A 30 -14.38 -3.78 -6.72
N GLU A 31 -15.63 -3.77 -6.27
CA GLU A 31 -16.79 -3.52 -7.13
C GLU A 31 -16.86 -2.06 -7.62
N LEU A 32 -16.28 -1.12 -6.86
CA LEU A 32 -16.20 0.29 -7.25
C LEU A 32 -14.82 0.67 -7.83
N ASP A 33 -13.93 -0.31 -8.07
CA ASP A 33 -12.56 -0.11 -8.56
C ASP A 33 -11.79 1.00 -7.81
N LEU A 34 -11.90 1.02 -6.47
CA LEU A 34 -11.21 1.98 -5.59
C LEU A 34 -9.74 1.58 -5.39
N TYR A 35 -8.99 1.57 -6.49
CA TYR A 35 -7.61 1.05 -6.54
C TYR A 35 -6.59 1.91 -5.79
N VAL A 36 -6.86 3.21 -5.65
CA VAL A 36 -6.03 4.12 -4.86
C VAL A 36 -6.53 4.16 -3.42
N ASN A 37 -5.68 3.74 -2.48
CA ASN A 37 -5.86 4.02 -1.07
C ASN A 37 -4.87 5.10 -0.62
N LEU A 38 -5.29 6.37 -0.76
CA LEU A 38 -4.48 7.53 -0.40
C LEU A 38 -4.51 7.77 1.11
N ARG A 39 -3.33 7.92 1.74
CA ARG A 39 -3.20 8.15 3.19
C ARG A 39 -2.18 9.25 3.51
N PRO A 40 -2.61 10.53 3.51
CA PRO A 40 -1.78 11.60 4.05
C PRO A 40 -1.52 11.38 5.55
N ALA A 41 -0.27 11.54 5.96
CA ALA A 41 0.17 11.42 7.35
C ALA A 41 1.10 12.57 7.77
N PRO A 42 0.70 13.85 7.61
CA PRO A 42 1.51 14.96 8.08
C PRO A 42 1.51 15.04 9.61
N LEU A 43 2.65 15.41 10.18
CA LEU A 43 2.76 15.74 11.60
C LEU A 43 2.22 17.16 11.83
N LEU A 44 1.01 17.23 12.38
CA LEU A 44 0.32 18.51 12.60
C LEU A 44 0.87 19.32 13.79
N HIS A 45 1.45 18.64 14.77
CA HIS A 45 2.04 19.26 15.96
C HIS A 45 3.15 18.36 16.52
N PRO A 46 4.29 18.90 17.00
CA PRO A 46 5.38 18.11 17.55
C PRO A 46 4.96 17.10 18.62
N ASP A 47 4.04 17.48 19.52
CA ASP A 47 3.53 16.61 20.61
C ASP A 47 2.77 15.36 20.13
N PHE A 48 2.36 15.32 18.86
CA PHE A 48 1.72 14.13 18.28
C PHE A 48 2.73 13.11 17.76
N SER A 49 4.02 13.47 17.74
CA SER A 49 5.09 12.56 17.34
C SER A 49 5.54 11.69 18.52
N PRO A 50 5.58 10.36 18.37
CA PRO A 50 6.20 9.48 19.36
C PRO A 50 7.73 9.44 19.24
N LEU A 51 8.32 10.13 18.26
CA LEU A 51 9.77 10.14 18.05
C LEU A 51 10.47 10.92 19.16
N LYS A 52 11.62 10.40 19.61
CA LYS A 52 12.41 11.01 20.71
C LYS A 52 13.25 12.22 20.28
N ARG A 53 13.02 12.72 19.06
CA ARG A 53 13.70 13.88 18.47
C ARG A 53 12.68 14.72 17.73
N ASP A 54 13.01 15.97 17.50
CA ASP A 54 12.25 16.80 16.59
C ASP A 54 12.34 16.22 15.18
N ALA A 55 11.18 16.07 14.54
CA ALA A 55 11.03 15.59 13.18
C ALA A 55 9.98 16.43 12.49
N GLN A 56 10.16 16.63 11.19
CA GLN A 56 9.13 17.17 10.31
C GLN A 56 8.66 15.99 9.45
N ILE A 57 7.35 15.74 9.47
CA ILE A 57 6.77 14.64 8.70
C ILE A 57 5.69 15.25 7.82
N ASP A 58 5.88 15.16 6.52
CA ASP A 58 4.88 15.49 5.52
C ASP A 58 4.97 14.43 4.43
N LEU A 59 4.30 13.31 4.68
CA LEU A 59 4.29 12.20 3.76
C LEU A 59 2.87 11.71 3.45
N VAL A 60 2.75 11.07 2.29
CA VAL A 60 1.52 10.49 1.79
C VAL A 60 1.80 9.08 1.30
N VAL A 61 1.05 8.10 1.83
CA VAL A 61 1.13 6.72 1.34
C VAL A 61 0.08 6.50 0.24
N VAL A 62 0.52 6.06 -0.92
CA VAL A 62 -0.30 5.70 -2.09
C VAL A 62 -0.32 4.18 -2.19
N ARG A 63 -1.31 3.56 -1.53
CA ARG A 63 -1.40 2.10 -1.44
C ARG A 63 -2.33 1.52 -2.51
N GLU A 64 -1.84 0.52 -3.25
CA GLU A 64 -2.66 -0.33 -4.10
C GLU A 64 -3.70 -1.10 -3.27
N ASN A 65 -4.93 -1.19 -3.75
CA ASN A 65 -6.08 -1.55 -2.93
C ASN A 65 -7.04 -2.58 -3.55
N THR A 66 -6.74 -3.06 -4.75
CA THR A 66 -7.59 -3.93 -5.59
C THR A 66 -6.91 -5.23 -6.01
N GLU A 67 -5.63 -5.42 -5.74
CA GLU A 67 -4.90 -6.65 -6.05
C GLU A 67 -3.89 -7.02 -4.93
N GLY A 68 -2.84 -7.76 -5.31
CA GLY A 68 -1.86 -8.36 -4.42
C GLY A 68 -2.44 -9.46 -3.54
N LEU A 69 -1.85 -9.69 -2.37
CA LEU A 69 -2.34 -10.66 -1.38
C LEU A 69 -3.81 -10.46 -0.96
N ASN A 70 -4.41 -9.28 -1.21
CA ASN A 70 -5.80 -9.00 -0.87
C ASN A 70 -6.81 -9.79 -1.72
N VAL A 71 -6.41 -10.37 -2.85
CA VAL A 71 -7.32 -11.17 -3.70
C VAL A 71 -7.74 -12.49 -3.06
N ARG A 72 -7.03 -12.97 -2.04
CA ARG A 72 -7.32 -14.22 -1.30
C ARG A 72 -7.37 -15.48 -2.17
N VAL A 73 -6.54 -15.54 -3.20
CA VAL A 73 -6.33 -16.75 -3.98
C VAL A 73 -5.42 -17.68 -3.18
N GLY A 74 -5.82 -18.94 -3.02
CA GLY A 74 -5.13 -19.89 -2.16
C GLY A 74 -6.09 -20.91 -1.55
N GLY A 75 -5.62 -21.62 -0.53
CA GLY A 75 -6.41 -22.61 0.19
C GLY A 75 -5.59 -23.47 1.14
N ASN A 76 -6.27 -24.37 1.84
CA ASN A 76 -5.65 -25.34 2.74
C ASN A 76 -5.90 -26.76 2.23
N PHE A 77 -4.84 -27.55 2.12
CA PHE A 77 -4.91 -29.00 1.96
C PHE A 77 -4.78 -29.67 3.33
N LYS A 78 -5.64 -30.67 3.61
CA LYS A 78 -5.68 -31.41 4.89
C LYS A 78 -5.69 -30.52 6.16
N LYS A 79 -6.53 -29.47 6.13
CA LYS A 79 -6.66 -28.51 7.23
C LYS A 79 -6.95 -29.19 8.58
N GLY A 80 -6.24 -28.80 9.63
CA GLY A 80 -6.39 -29.35 10.98
C GLY A 80 -5.59 -30.62 11.23
N THR A 81 -4.65 -30.99 10.36
CA THR A 81 -3.80 -32.18 10.53
C THR A 81 -2.31 -31.82 10.51
N PRO A 82 -1.41 -32.68 11.01
CA PRO A 82 0.04 -32.47 10.86
C PRO A 82 0.52 -32.41 9.39
N ASP A 83 -0.28 -32.90 8.44
CA ASP A 83 0.00 -32.86 7.01
C ASP A 83 -0.56 -31.59 6.33
N GLU A 84 -1.02 -30.59 7.10
CA GLU A 84 -1.64 -29.40 6.55
C GLU A 84 -0.67 -28.60 5.68
N VAL A 85 -1.14 -28.22 4.49
CA VAL A 85 -0.44 -27.30 3.60
C VAL A 85 -1.35 -26.12 3.31
N ALA A 86 -0.86 -24.91 3.55
CA ALA A 86 -1.54 -23.67 3.20
C ALA A 86 -0.82 -22.98 2.05
N ILE A 87 -1.58 -22.59 1.02
CA ILE A 87 -1.07 -21.84 -0.14
C ILE A 87 -1.81 -20.51 -0.17
N GLN A 88 -1.07 -19.45 -0.44
CA GLN A 88 -1.60 -18.12 -0.64
C GLN A 88 -0.84 -17.48 -1.80
N GLU A 89 -1.58 -16.98 -2.79
CA GLU A 89 -1.03 -16.39 -3.99
C GLU A 89 -1.05 -14.86 -3.91
N ASP A 90 0.03 -14.24 -4.38
CA ASP A 90 0.17 -12.79 -4.51
C ASP A 90 -0.05 -12.37 -5.97
N VAL A 91 -1.28 -12.01 -6.31
CA VAL A 91 -1.69 -11.74 -7.70
C VAL A 91 -1.57 -10.25 -8.00
N ASN A 92 -0.62 -9.90 -8.86
CA ASN A 92 -0.35 -8.52 -9.27
C ASN A 92 -0.43 -8.42 -10.79
N THR A 93 -1.05 -7.37 -11.31
CA THR A 93 -1.23 -7.19 -12.75
C THR A 93 -0.47 -5.98 -13.24
N TYR A 94 0.04 -6.03 -14.48
CA TYR A 94 0.70 -4.87 -15.07
C TYR A 94 -0.22 -3.63 -15.01
N LYS A 95 -1.50 -3.79 -15.35
CA LYS A 95 -2.49 -2.70 -15.30
C LYS A 95 -2.59 -2.09 -13.89
N GLY A 96 -2.75 -2.93 -12.85
CA GLY A 96 -2.91 -2.50 -11.46
C GLY A 96 -1.69 -1.76 -10.93
N VAL A 97 -0.51 -2.33 -11.15
CA VAL A 97 0.77 -1.70 -10.79
C VAL A 97 1.01 -0.40 -11.57
N SER A 98 0.81 -0.39 -12.89
CA SER A 98 1.07 0.81 -13.70
C SER A 98 0.18 1.99 -13.29
N ARG A 99 -1.10 1.75 -13.02
CA ARG A 99 -2.03 2.84 -12.65
C ARG A 99 -1.74 3.41 -11.27
N ILE A 100 -1.31 2.59 -10.30
CA ILE A 100 -1.01 3.08 -8.96
C ILE A 100 0.34 3.82 -8.92
N CYS A 101 1.37 3.32 -9.61
CA CYS A 101 2.65 4.02 -9.75
C CYS A 101 2.46 5.38 -10.45
N ARG A 102 1.72 5.40 -11.57
CA ARG A 102 1.44 6.65 -12.28
C ARG A 102 0.69 7.65 -11.41
N TYR A 103 -0.32 7.20 -10.68
CA TYR A 103 -1.04 8.05 -9.74
C TYR A 103 -0.10 8.65 -8.68
N ALA A 104 0.84 7.87 -8.13
CA ALA A 104 1.80 8.36 -7.15
C ALA A 104 2.69 9.49 -7.71
N PHE A 105 3.22 9.31 -8.92
CA PHE A 105 4.01 10.35 -9.60
C PHE A 105 3.18 11.60 -9.97
N GLU A 106 1.97 11.43 -10.47
CA GLU A 106 1.05 12.55 -10.74
C GLU A 106 0.69 13.31 -9.47
N TYR A 107 0.47 12.58 -8.37
CA TYR A 107 0.19 13.16 -7.05
C TYR A 107 1.40 13.95 -6.56
N ALA A 108 2.61 13.39 -6.66
CA ALA A 108 3.85 14.05 -6.28
C ALA A 108 4.03 15.37 -7.05
N ARG A 109 3.95 15.32 -8.39
CA ARG A 109 4.05 16.49 -9.27
C ARG A 109 3.02 17.55 -8.90
N LYS A 110 1.75 17.16 -8.71
CA LYS A 110 0.64 18.09 -8.42
C LYS A 110 0.81 18.83 -7.09
N HIS A 111 1.39 18.17 -6.08
CA HIS A 111 1.56 18.72 -4.73
C HIS A 111 2.98 19.23 -4.45
N GLY A 112 3.86 19.19 -5.44
CA GLY A 112 5.23 19.70 -5.32
C GLY A 112 6.17 18.80 -4.50
N TYR A 113 5.84 17.51 -4.35
CA TYR A 113 6.79 16.56 -3.77
C TYR A 113 7.88 16.25 -4.80
N PRO A 114 9.16 16.33 -4.43
CA PRO A 114 10.27 16.18 -5.38
C PRO A 114 10.48 14.73 -5.80
N LYS A 115 9.91 13.76 -5.07
CA LYS A 115 10.18 12.34 -5.28
C LYS A 115 9.08 11.39 -4.85
N VAL A 116 9.12 10.18 -5.40
CA VAL A 116 8.28 9.02 -5.08
C VAL A 116 9.15 7.84 -4.68
N THR A 117 8.87 7.26 -3.51
CA THR A 117 9.59 6.14 -2.92
C THR A 117 8.78 4.85 -3.09
N MET A 118 9.17 3.94 -3.97
CA MET A 118 8.53 2.62 -4.06
C MET A 118 9.12 1.64 -3.05
N ALA A 119 8.24 0.95 -2.32
CA ALA A 119 8.64 -0.05 -1.33
C ALA A 119 8.22 -1.47 -1.75
N ASP A 120 9.18 -2.40 -1.72
CA ASP A 120 8.90 -3.81 -2.02
C ASP A 120 9.74 -4.80 -1.18
N LYS A 121 9.64 -6.07 -1.56
CA LYS A 121 10.52 -7.15 -1.07
C LYS A 121 10.95 -8.09 -2.20
N HIS A 122 11.34 -7.54 -3.35
CA HIS A 122 11.65 -8.37 -4.53
C HIS A 122 12.81 -9.35 -4.33
N GLY A 123 13.68 -9.12 -3.34
CA GLY A 123 14.72 -10.06 -2.94
C GLY A 123 14.19 -11.39 -2.37
N SER A 124 12.92 -11.44 -1.96
CA SER A 124 12.26 -12.68 -1.50
C SER A 124 11.02 -13.01 -2.34
N ILE A 125 10.31 -11.99 -2.85
CA ILE A 125 9.08 -12.13 -3.64
C ILE A 125 9.42 -11.82 -5.11
N ILE A 126 10.13 -12.73 -5.75
CA ILE A 126 10.81 -12.49 -7.03
C ILE A 126 9.85 -12.19 -8.20
N HIS A 127 8.66 -12.81 -8.24
CA HIS A 127 7.75 -12.70 -9.38
C HIS A 127 6.84 -11.47 -9.28
N ALA A 128 6.05 -11.41 -8.21
CA ALA A 128 5.12 -10.31 -7.97
C ALA A 128 5.86 -8.98 -7.80
N HIS A 129 6.81 -8.87 -6.88
CA HIS A 129 7.53 -7.62 -6.68
C HIS A 129 8.56 -7.35 -7.80
N GLY A 130 9.01 -8.38 -8.52
CA GLY A 130 9.77 -8.18 -9.76
C GLY A 130 8.94 -7.48 -10.84
N LEU A 131 7.63 -7.73 -10.94
CA LEU A 131 6.73 -6.95 -11.79
C LEU A 131 6.66 -5.50 -11.33
N TRP A 132 6.50 -5.26 -10.02
CA TRP A 132 6.50 -3.92 -9.44
C TRP A 132 7.74 -3.12 -9.80
N GLN A 133 8.94 -3.70 -9.66
CA GLN A 133 10.20 -3.07 -10.06
C GLN A 133 10.19 -2.60 -11.51
N ARG A 134 9.92 -3.51 -12.45
CA ARG A 134 9.96 -3.19 -13.89
C ARG A 134 8.96 -2.10 -14.25
N VAL A 135 7.76 -2.16 -13.67
CA VAL A 135 6.70 -1.20 -13.97
C VAL A 135 6.97 0.15 -13.33
N PHE A 136 7.43 0.19 -12.08
CA PHE A 136 7.75 1.43 -11.38
C PHE A 136 8.80 2.25 -12.13
N TRP A 137 9.91 1.62 -12.53
CA TRP A 137 10.97 2.30 -13.27
C TRP A 137 10.52 2.75 -14.66
N ALA A 138 9.75 1.92 -15.38
CA ALA A 138 9.19 2.30 -16.68
C ALA A 138 8.26 3.53 -16.56
N VAL A 139 7.45 3.60 -15.50
CA VAL A 139 6.60 4.78 -15.24
C VAL A 139 7.45 5.97 -14.83
N SER A 140 8.48 5.78 -14.01
CA SER A 140 9.37 6.87 -13.55
C SER A 140 10.04 7.61 -14.71
N GLU A 141 10.36 6.93 -15.81
CA GLU A 141 10.93 7.55 -17.02
C GLU A 141 9.99 8.60 -17.66
N GLU A 142 8.69 8.53 -17.38
CA GLU A 142 7.68 9.48 -17.89
C GLU A 142 7.61 10.78 -17.06
N PHE A 143 8.30 10.84 -15.91
CA PHE A 143 8.30 11.97 -14.99
C PHE A 143 9.71 12.49 -14.76
N THR A 144 10.12 13.50 -15.54
CA THR A 144 11.48 14.08 -15.45
C THR A 144 11.66 15.10 -14.34
N ASP A 145 10.57 15.54 -13.71
CA ASP A 145 10.50 16.54 -12.66
C ASP A 145 10.26 15.94 -11.26
N VAL A 146 10.08 14.63 -11.17
CA VAL A 146 9.87 13.89 -9.92
C VAL A 146 10.82 12.69 -9.89
N GLU A 147 11.70 12.64 -8.89
CA GLU A 147 12.66 11.55 -8.74
C GLU A 147 11.97 10.25 -8.27
N GLY A 148 12.30 9.13 -8.90
CA GLY A 148 11.91 7.80 -8.41
C GLY A 148 13.02 7.19 -7.55
N GLU A 149 12.68 6.70 -6.37
CA GLU A 149 13.61 5.93 -5.52
C GLU A 149 12.97 4.60 -5.06
N HIS A 150 13.79 3.62 -4.72
CA HIS A 150 13.34 2.30 -4.27
C HIS A 150 13.94 1.95 -2.91
N TYR A 151 13.11 1.36 -2.05
CA TYR A 151 13.51 0.79 -0.77
C TYR A 151 12.94 -0.63 -0.60
N PHE A 152 13.68 -1.48 0.10
CA PHE A 152 13.07 -2.66 0.69
C PHE A 152 12.18 -2.24 1.88
N ILE A 153 11.04 -2.91 2.05
CA ILE A 153 10.02 -2.55 3.05
C ILE A 153 10.58 -2.51 4.48
N ASP A 154 11.52 -3.39 4.84
CA ASP A 154 12.20 -3.41 6.13
C ASP A 154 13.11 -2.19 6.32
N THR A 155 13.87 -1.81 5.28
CA THR A 155 14.68 -0.59 5.30
C THR A 155 13.79 0.66 5.38
N LEU A 156 12.70 0.70 4.61
CA LEU A 156 11.75 1.81 4.68
C LEU A 156 11.16 1.95 6.09
N CYS A 157 10.70 0.85 6.70
CA CYS A 157 10.15 0.87 8.06
C CYS A 157 11.17 1.42 9.07
N GLN A 158 12.44 1.04 8.94
CA GLN A 158 13.52 1.54 9.78
C GLN A 158 13.73 3.05 9.55
N ASP A 159 13.82 3.47 8.30
CA ASP A 159 14.16 4.85 7.94
C ASP A 159 13.02 5.82 8.20
N LEU A 160 11.77 5.39 8.19
CA LEU A 160 10.64 6.18 8.68
C LEU A 160 10.75 6.55 10.17
N LEU A 161 11.53 5.80 10.97
CA LEU A 161 11.80 6.15 12.36
C LEU A 161 13.00 7.09 12.49
N PHE A 162 14.03 6.88 11.68
CA PHE A 162 15.29 7.60 11.80
C PHE A 162 15.34 8.89 11.00
N LYS A 163 14.67 8.96 9.85
CA LYS A 163 14.70 10.04 8.87
C LYS A 163 13.36 10.17 8.10
N PRO A 164 12.19 10.25 8.78
CA PRO A 164 10.90 10.43 8.11
C PRO A 164 10.82 11.65 7.17
N GLU A 165 11.61 12.70 7.45
CA GLU A 165 11.72 13.91 6.63
C GLU A 165 12.26 13.65 5.21
N ASP A 166 12.92 12.51 5.00
CA ASP A 166 13.38 12.11 3.67
C ASP A 166 12.21 11.66 2.78
N PHE A 167 11.03 11.36 3.30
CA PHE A 167 9.95 10.75 2.52
C PHE A 167 8.81 11.74 2.26
N GLY A 168 8.36 11.81 1.00
CA GLY A 168 7.22 12.62 0.57
C GLY A 168 6.05 11.75 0.10
N VAL A 169 6.20 11.06 -1.03
CA VAL A 169 5.21 10.09 -1.52
C VAL A 169 5.80 8.69 -1.44
N ILE A 170 5.06 7.77 -0.83
CA ILE A 170 5.42 6.34 -0.70
C ILE A 170 4.37 5.47 -1.38
#